data_AF-A0A0E9TH42-F1
#
_entry.id   AF-A0A0E9TH42-F1
#
_cell.length_a   1.000
_cell.length_b   1.000
_cell.length_c   1.000
_cell.angle_alpha   90.00
_cell.angle_beta   90.00
_cell.angle_gamma   90.00
#
_symmetry.space_group_name_H-M   'P 1'
#
loop_
_entity.id
_entity.type
_entity.pdbx_description
1 polymer ?
#
loop_
_entity_poly.entity_id
_entity_poly.type
_entity_poly.pdbx_seq_one_letter_code
_entity_poly.pdbx_strand_id
1 'polypeptide(L)' 'MMNTDLLTQKERNWVNEYHQRCRETIGAELERQGRKEALDWLMRETQPIA' A
#
# COMPACT_ATOMS: atom_id res chain seq x y z
N MET A 1 4.34 10.40 10.94
CA MET A 1 3.20 10.06 10.07
C MET A 1 2.88 11.26 9.19
N MET A 2 2.45 11.02 7.94
CA MET A 2 2.01 12.06 7.02
C MET A 2 0.64 12.59 7.45
N ASN A 3 0.43 13.91 7.40
CA ASN A 3 -0.89 14.49 7.57
C ASN A 3 -1.62 14.49 6.22
N THR A 4 -2.58 13.57 6.05
CA THR A 4 -3.32 13.37 4.79
C THR A 4 -4.25 14.52 4.45
N ASP A 5 -4.66 15.32 5.46
CA ASP A 5 -5.54 16.47 5.25
C ASP A 5 -4.88 17.60 4.45
N LEU A 6 -3.55 17.61 4.38
CA LEU A 6 -2.77 18.58 3.60
C LEU A 6 -2.65 18.21 2.12
N LEU A 7 -3.06 16.99 1.73
CA LEU A 7 -2.97 16.52 0.35
C LEU A 7 -4.20 16.94 -0.46
N THR A 8 -3.96 17.34 -1.69
CA THR A 8 -5.02 17.45 -2.69
C THR A 8 -5.61 16.07 -3.00
N GLN A 9 -6.82 16.03 -3.55
CA GLN A 9 -7.42 14.75 -3.96
C GLN A 9 -6.57 13.99 -4.99
N LYS A 10 -5.90 14.72 -5.89
CA LYS A 10 -5.03 14.12 -6.91
C LYS A 10 -3.82 13.41 -6.27
N GLU A 11 -3.21 14.02 -5.25
CA GLU A 11 -2.09 13.41 -4.54
C GLU A 11 -2.54 12.19 -3.73
N ARG A 12 -3.71 12.24 -3.07
CA ARG A 12 -4.30 11.07 -2.39
C ARG A 12 -4.55 9.92 -3.35
N ASN A 13 -5.14 10.20 -4.51
CA ASN A 13 -5.37 9.19 -5.54
C ASN A 13 -4.05 8.56 -5.99
N TRP A 14 -3.02 9.39 -6.23
CA TRP A 14 -1.70 8.89 -6.62
C TRP A 14 -1.08 7.98 -5.56
N VAL A 15 -1.15 8.35 -4.27
CA VAL A 15 -0.65 7.53 -3.16
C VAL A 15 -1.42 6.19 -3.09
N ASN A 16 -2.74 6.23 -3.24
CA ASN A 16 -3.58 5.04 -3.22
C ASN A 16 -3.27 4.09 -4.39
N GLU A 17 -3.08 4.63 -5.60
CA GLU A 17 -2.67 3.86 -6.79
C GLU A 17 -1.26 3.26 -6.60
N TYR A 18 -0.33 4.02 -6.02
CA TYR A 18 1.00 3.53 -5.70
C TYR A 18 0.95 2.37 -4.69
N HIS A 19 0.21 2.54 -3.59
CA HIS A 19 -0.03 1.49 -2.61
C HIS A 19 -0.66 0.23 -3.22
N GLN A 20 -1.65 0.39 -4.12
CA GLN A 20 -2.24 -0.74 -4.84
C GLN A 20 -1.20 -1.48 -5.67
N ARG A 21 -0.37 -0.78 -6.45
CA ARG A 21 0.73 -1.39 -7.23
C ARG A 21 1.73 -2.13 -6.36
N CYS A 22 2.03 -1.62 -5.17
CA CYS A 22 2.87 -2.33 -4.19
C CYS A 22 2.22 -3.65 -3.73
N ARG A 23 0.93 -3.66 -3.40
CA ARG A 23 0.23 -4.89 -3.02
C ARG A 23 0.22 -5.92 -4.14
N GLU A 24 -0.03 -5.49 -5.37
CA GLU A 24 -0.07 -6.39 -6.53
C GLU A 24 1.33 -6.97 -6.84
N THR A 25 2.34 -6.11 -6.91
CA THR A 25 3.69 -6.52 -7.35
C THR A 25 4.46 -7.24 -6.24
N ILE A 26 4.53 -6.61 -5.06
CA ILE A 26 5.33 -7.12 -3.94
C ILE A 26 4.54 -8.19 -3.18
N GLY A 27 3.22 -8.06 -3.07
CA GLY A 27 2.39 -9.06 -2.40
C GLY A 27 2.45 -10.41 -3.12
N ALA A 28 2.35 -10.42 -4.45
CA ALA A 28 2.52 -11.65 -5.24
C ALA A 28 3.89 -12.31 -5.01
N GLU A 29 4.96 -11.53 -4.90
CA GLU A 29 6.30 -12.05 -4.64
C GLU A 29 6.46 -12.59 -3.21
N LEU A 30 5.89 -11.90 -2.21
CA LEU A 30 5.90 -12.37 -0.82
C LEU A 30 5.10 -13.67 -0.66
N GLU A 31 3.96 -13.78 -1.35
CA GLU A 31 3.15 -15.01 -1.40
C GLU A 31 3.94 -16.15 -2.06
N ARG A 32 4.58 -15.91 -3.21
CA ARG A 32 5.42 -16.89 -3.90
C ARG A 32 6.57 -17.40 -3.02
N GLN A 33 7.13 -16.55 -2.17
CA GLN A 33 8.19 -16.90 -1.22
C GLN A 33 7.67 -17.48 0.11
N GLY A 34 6.35 -17.57 0.32
CA GLY A 34 5.76 -18.04 1.58
C GLY A 34 5.97 -17.10 2.77
N ARG A 35 6.24 -15.82 2.54
CA ARG A 35 6.52 -14.82 3.59
C ARG A 35 5.25 -14.19 4.15
N LYS A 36 4.45 -15.00 4.84
CA LYS A 36 3.12 -14.62 5.32
C LYS A 36 3.10 -13.38 6.23
N GLU A 37 3.98 -13.29 7.21
CA GLU A 37 4.01 -12.13 8.13
C GLU A 37 4.31 -10.81 7.42
N ALA A 38 5.24 -10.83 6.45
CA ALA A 38 5.56 -9.66 5.64
C ALA A 38 4.41 -9.27 4.71
N LEU A 39 3.68 -10.27 4.17
CA LEU A 39 2.50 -10.04 3.36
C LEU A 39 1.39 -9.39 4.19
N ASP A 40 1.11 -9.91 5.39
CA ASP A 40 0.12 -9.34 6.30
C ASP A 40 0.47 -7.90 6.70
N TRP A 41 1.75 -7.63 6.95
CA TRP A 41 2.25 -6.28 7.19
C TRP A 41 2.03 -5.37 5.97
N LEU A 42 2.39 -5.81 4.77
CA LEU A 42 2.24 -5.03 3.54
C LEU A 42 0.78 -4.65 3.32
N MET A 43 -0.16 -5.59 3.50
CA MET A 43 -1.58 -5.34 3.31
C MET A 43 -2.14 -4.32 4.30
N ARG A 44 -1.61 -4.27 5.53
CA ARG A 44 -2.00 -3.28 6.54
C ARG A 44 -1.45 -1.89 6.25
N GLU A 45 -0.17 -1.77 5.94
CA GLU A 45 0.48 -0.46 5.77
C GLU A 45 0.12 0.24 4.47
N THR A 46 -0.37 -0.51 3.48
CA THR A 46 -0.74 0.05 2.18
C THR A 46 -2.23 0.33 2.04
N GLN A 47 -3.03 0.29 3.12
CA GLN A 47 -4.46 0.64 3.08
C GLN A 47 -4.69 2.02 2.44
N PRO A 48 -5.83 2.24 1.74
CA PRO A 48 -6.09 3.52 1.10
C PRO A 48 -6.26 4.61 2.15
N ILE A 49 -5.73 5.80 1.86
CA ILE A 49 -5.93 6.99 2.67
C ILE A 49 -7.16 7.77 2.18
N ALA A 50 -7.87 8.39 3.13
CA ALA A 50 -9.01 9.27 2.89
C ALA A 50 -8.57 10.71 2.59
#